data_AF-A0A376RN07-F1
#
_entry.id   AF-A0A376RN07-F1
#
_cell.length_a   1.000
_cell.length_b   1.000
_cell.length_c   1.000
_cell.angle_alpha   90.00
_cell.angle_beta   90.00
_cell.angle_gamma   90.00
#
_symmetry.space_group_name_H-M   'P 1'
#
loop_
_entity.id
_entity.type
_entity.pdbx_description
1 polymer ?
#
loop_
_entity_poly.entity_id
_entity_poly.type
_entity_poly.pdbx_seq_one_letter_code
_entity_poly.pdbx_strand_id
1 'polypeptide(L)'
;MRSMTSSRALSKPLLPWRTVKAWARESPPATPRQCHSYNGAYTSRLFRLLKMSGINFVANPLVNIHLQGRFDTYPKRRGITRVKEMLESGINVCFGHDDVFDPWYPLGTANMLQVLHMGLHVCQLMGYGQINDGLNLITHHSARTLNLQDYGIAAGNSANLIILPAENGFDALRRQVPVRYSVRGGKVIASTQPAQTTVYLEQPEAIDYKR
;
A
#
# COMPACT_ATOMS: atom_id res chain seq x y z
N MET A 1 20.70 -23.75 49.83
CA MET A 1 21.07 -22.38 49.43
C MET A 1 20.88 -22.25 47.91
N ARG A 2 19.85 -21.50 47.50
CA ARG A 2 19.58 -21.17 46.09
C ARG A 2 20.53 -20.06 45.66
N SER A 3 21.24 -20.24 44.54
CA SER A 3 22.03 -19.19 43.89
C SER A 3 21.41 -18.92 42.53
N MET A 4 20.66 -17.81 42.46
CA MET A 4 20.16 -17.19 41.24
C MET A 4 21.32 -16.50 40.52
N THR A 5 21.59 -16.85 39.26
CA THR A 5 22.37 -16.00 38.36
C THR A 5 21.47 -15.53 37.22
N SER A 6 21.25 -14.21 37.23
CA SER A 6 20.36 -13.42 36.40
C SER A 6 20.77 -13.43 34.93
N SER A 7 19.84 -13.86 34.06
CA SER A 7 19.86 -13.58 32.62
C SER A 7 19.35 -12.16 32.39
N ARG A 8 20.21 -11.24 31.94
CA ARG A 8 19.81 -9.93 31.43
C ARG A 8 19.35 -10.08 29.98
N ALA A 9 18.06 -10.36 29.79
CA ALA A 9 17.38 -10.15 28.52
C ALA A 9 17.24 -8.63 28.28
N LEU A 10 17.93 -8.10 27.28
CA LEU A 10 17.74 -6.75 26.76
C LEU A 10 16.41 -6.70 26.00
N SER A 11 15.33 -6.40 26.73
CA SER A 11 14.02 -6.07 26.18
C SER A 11 14.05 -4.66 25.58
N LYS A 12 14.28 -4.55 24.27
CA LYS A 12 13.90 -3.35 23.52
C LYS A 12 12.41 -3.47 23.14
N PRO A 13 11.52 -2.60 23.64
CA PRO A 13 10.11 -2.68 23.27
C PRO A 13 9.93 -2.27 21.81
N LEU A 14 9.43 -3.22 21.00
CA LEU A 14 8.89 -3.02 19.66
C LEU A 14 7.66 -2.08 19.73
N LEU A 15 7.92 -0.78 19.69
CA LEU A 15 6.90 0.28 19.67
C LEU A 15 6.92 1.08 18.33
N PRO A 16 6.50 0.48 17.19
CA PRO A 16 5.99 1.29 16.06
C PRO A 16 4.49 1.12 15.82
N TRP A 17 3.87 0.02 16.28
CA TRP A 17 2.50 -0.33 15.88
C TRP A 17 1.40 0.36 16.71
N ARG A 18 1.74 0.92 17.87
CA ARG A 18 0.74 1.52 18.78
C ARG A 18 0.27 2.91 18.34
N THR A 19 1.04 3.65 17.54
CA THR A 19 0.74 5.06 17.27
C THR A 19 -0.37 5.27 16.23
N VAL A 20 -0.57 4.32 15.30
CA VAL A 20 -1.65 4.43 14.29
C VAL A 20 -2.99 3.92 14.82
N LYS A 21 -3.00 2.91 15.71
CA LYS A 21 -4.23 2.42 16.38
C LYS A 21 -4.69 3.33 17.53
N ALA A 22 -3.79 4.03 18.22
CA ALA A 22 -4.15 4.88 19.36
C ALA A 22 -4.98 6.11 18.96
N TRP A 23 -4.71 6.71 17.79
CA TRP A 23 -5.51 7.85 17.32
C TRP A 23 -6.97 7.48 16.98
N ALA A 24 -7.23 6.20 16.65
CA ALA A 24 -8.58 5.69 16.43
C ALA A 24 -9.36 5.43 17.74
N ARG A 25 -8.73 5.52 18.92
CA ARG A 25 -9.35 5.20 20.22
C ARG A 25 -9.65 6.42 21.10
N GLU A 26 -8.91 7.52 21.00
CA GLU A 26 -8.94 8.61 22.00
C GLU A 26 -9.58 9.92 21.51
N SER A 27 -10.12 9.93 20.30
CA SER A 27 -10.95 11.00 19.77
C SER A 27 -11.95 10.34 18.80
N PRO A 28 -13.12 10.91 18.49
CA PRO A 28 -13.87 10.47 17.32
C PRO A 28 -13.48 11.38 16.14
N PRO A 29 -12.26 11.31 15.55
CA PRO A 29 -12.04 11.97 14.29
C PRO A 29 -12.44 10.99 13.18
N ALA A 30 -13.02 11.54 12.13
CA ALA A 30 -13.16 10.93 10.82
C ALA A 30 -12.21 9.74 10.57
N THR A 31 -12.71 8.50 10.60
CA THR A 31 -11.92 7.40 10.05
C THR A 31 -11.73 7.71 8.56
N PRO A 32 -10.56 7.43 7.94
CA PRO A 32 -10.34 7.75 6.53
C PRO A 32 -11.48 7.23 5.63
N ARG A 33 -12.08 6.07 5.97
CA ARG A 33 -13.24 5.49 5.30
C ARG A 33 -14.50 6.37 5.35
N GLN A 34 -14.73 7.13 6.43
CA GLN A 34 -15.87 8.05 6.55
C GLN A 34 -15.74 9.29 5.66
N CYS A 35 -14.51 9.70 5.28
CA CYS A 35 -14.30 10.83 4.37
C CYS A 35 -14.99 10.65 3.01
N HIS A 36 -15.23 9.41 2.57
CA HIS A 36 -15.99 9.12 1.35
C HIS A 36 -17.40 9.72 1.38
N SER A 37 -18.01 9.82 2.56
CA SER A 37 -19.43 10.18 2.72
C SER A 37 -19.65 11.57 3.30
N TYR A 38 -18.58 12.34 3.47
CA TYR A 38 -18.69 13.73 3.88
C TYR A 38 -19.17 14.61 2.75
N ASN A 39 -19.98 15.60 3.09
CA ASN A 39 -20.36 16.65 2.16
C ASN A 39 -19.11 17.41 1.65
N GLY A 40 -19.19 17.94 0.43
CA GLY A 40 -18.05 18.57 -0.23
C GLY A 40 -17.51 19.80 0.49
N ALA A 41 -18.40 20.64 1.04
CA ALA A 41 -18.01 21.87 1.73
C ALA A 41 -17.22 21.60 3.01
N TYR A 42 -17.67 20.63 3.82
CA TYR A 42 -16.95 20.18 5.01
C TYR A 42 -15.59 19.61 4.65
N THR A 43 -15.55 18.76 3.62
CA THR A 43 -14.29 18.13 3.16
C THR A 43 -13.28 19.19 2.73
N SER A 44 -13.69 20.21 1.97
CA SER A 44 -12.81 21.30 1.55
C SER A 44 -12.19 22.04 2.74
N ARG A 45 -12.99 22.39 3.76
CA ARG A 45 -12.45 23.00 5.00
C ARG A 45 -11.53 22.05 5.76
N LEU A 46 -11.89 20.77 5.84
CA LEU A 46 -11.08 19.75 6.51
C LEU A 46 -9.73 19.58 5.83
N PHE A 47 -9.68 19.55 4.49
CA PHE A 47 -8.44 19.34 3.72
C PHE A 47 -7.38 20.39 4.01
N ARG A 48 -7.77 21.64 4.26
CA ARG A 48 -6.84 22.69 4.71
C ARG A 48 -6.15 22.30 6.02
N LEU A 49 -6.90 21.82 7.00
CA LEU A 49 -6.35 21.36 8.28
C LEU A 49 -5.46 20.13 8.10
N LEU A 50 -5.90 19.16 7.29
CA LEU A 50 -5.13 17.94 7.02
C LEU A 50 -3.78 18.24 6.35
N LYS A 51 -3.75 19.21 5.44
CA LYS A 51 -2.51 19.65 4.80
C LYS A 51 -1.59 20.33 5.80
N MET A 52 -2.12 21.20 6.65
CA MET A 52 -1.34 21.93 7.66
C MET A 52 -0.78 21.01 8.75
N SER A 53 -1.51 19.97 9.14
CA SER A 53 -1.07 19.05 10.20
C SER A 53 0.07 18.13 9.76
N GLY A 54 0.24 17.93 8.45
CA GLY A 54 1.30 17.06 7.90
C GLY A 54 1.12 15.57 8.23
N ILE A 55 -0.06 15.16 8.71
CA ILE A 55 -0.34 13.76 9.05
C ILE A 55 -0.42 12.89 7.79
N ASN A 56 -0.26 11.59 8.00
CA ASN A 56 -0.26 10.59 6.93
C ASN A 56 -1.57 9.80 6.91
N PHE A 57 -2.00 9.38 5.73
CA PHE A 57 -3.21 8.59 5.53
C PHE A 57 -2.90 7.22 4.95
N VAL A 58 -3.63 6.21 5.40
CA VAL A 58 -3.59 4.86 4.84
C VAL A 58 -5.01 4.52 4.35
N ALA A 59 -5.11 4.12 3.10
CA ALA A 59 -6.30 3.51 2.54
C ALA A 59 -6.05 2.01 2.31
N ASN A 60 -7.07 1.17 2.49
CA ASN A 60 -6.92 -0.28 2.37
C ASN A 60 -7.89 -0.81 1.32
N PRO A 61 -7.57 -0.67 0.01
CA PRO A 61 -8.56 -0.84 -1.06
C PRO A 61 -9.29 -2.18 -1.05
N LEU A 62 -8.58 -3.28 -0.83
CA LEU A 62 -9.14 -4.64 -0.85
C LEU A 62 -10.21 -4.84 0.23
N VAL A 63 -9.91 -4.44 1.46
CA VAL A 63 -10.83 -4.60 2.60
C VAL A 63 -11.90 -3.52 2.60
N ASN A 64 -11.56 -2.29 2.18
CA ASN A 64 -12.53 -1.19 2.12
C ASN A 64 -13.65 -1.48 1.14
N ILE A 65 -13.36 -1.96 -0.07
CA ILE A 65 -14.41 -2.29 -1.04
C ILE A 65 -15.24 -3.50 -0.60
N HIS A 66 -14.69 -4.39 0.22
CA HIS A 66 -15.38 -5.57 0.75
C HIS A 66 -16.33 -5.25 1.92
N LEU A 67 -15.89 -4.44 2.88
CA LEU A 67 -16.62 -4.19 4.14
C LEU A 67 -17.48 -2.93 4.10
N GLN A 68 -17.15 -1.94 3.28
CA GLN A 68 -17.93 -0.71 3.19
C GLN A 68 -19.14 -0.88 2.26
N GLY A 69 -20.17 -0.04 2.43
CA GLY A 69 -21.40 -0.11 1.62
C GLY A 69 -22.28 -1.34 1.90
N ARG A 70 -22.00 -2.12 2.96
CA ARG A 70 -22.79 -3.28 3.39
C ARG A 70 -24.19 -2.92 3.88
N PHE A 71 -24.36 -1.71 4.41
CA PHE A 71 -25.66 -1.18 4.85
C PHE A 71 -26.40 -0.36 3.79
N ASP A 72 -25.79 -0.13 2.62
CA ASP A 72 -26.48 0.49 1.48
C ASP A 72 -27.24 -0.58 0.69
N THR A 73 -28.41 -0.23 0.16
CA THR A 73 -29.11 -1.03 -0.87
C THR A 73 -28.50 -0.73 -2.24
N TYR A 74 -29.21 0.06 -3.06
CA TYR A 74 -28.74 0.59 -4.35
C TYR A 74 -29.15 2.06 -4.48
N PRO A 75 -28.24 2.95 -4.93
CA PRO A 75 -26.84 2.70 -5.32
C PRO A 75 -25.91 2.38 -4.12
N LYS A 76 -24.88 1.55 -4.36
CA LYS A 76 -23.90 1.14 -3.33
C LYS A 76 -22.63 1.97 -3.41
N ARG A 77 -22.21 2.55 -2.28
CA ARG A 77 -20.98 3.36 -2.23
C ARG A 77 -19.72 2.51 -2.30
N ARG A 78 -18.62 3.09 -2.81
CA ARG A 78 -17.29 2.43 -2.85
C ARG A 78 -16.60 2.39 -1.48
N GLY A 79 -16.73 3.47 -0.71
CA GLY A 79 -16.27 3.51 0.69
C GLY A 79 -14.75 3.59 0.91
N ILE A 80 -13.96 3.89 -0.13
CA ILE A 80 -12.54 4.25 0.02
C ILE A 80 -12.42 5.74 0.34
N THR A 81 -11.41 6.13 1.13
CA THR A 81 -11.12 7.55 1.39
C THR A 81 -10.83 8.34 0.10
N ARG A 82 -10.72 9.67 0.22
CA ARG A 82 -10.51 10.63 -0.88
C ARG A 82 -9.06 10.66 -1.37
N VAL A 83 -8.57 9.51 -1.82
CA VAL A 83 -7.17 9.29 -2.23
C VAL A 83 -6.77 10.22 -3.37
N LYS A 84 -7.65 10.37 -4.37
CA LYS A 84 -7.39 11.24 -5.52
C LYS A 84 -7.21 12.68 -5.09
N GLU A 85 -8.15 13.21 -4.31
CA GLU A 85 -8.08 14.59 -3.83
C GLU A 85 -6.89 14.81 -2.90
N MET A 86 -6.52 13.80 -2.09
CA MET A 86 -5.33 13.86 -1.23
C MET A 86 -4.05 13.99 -2.07
N LEU A 87 -3.92 13.19 -3.13
CA LEU A 87 -2.78 13.29 -4.07
C LEU A 87 -2.72 14.68 -4.72
N GLU A 88 -3.85 15.16 -5.25
CA GLU A 88 -3.96 16.49 -5.87
C GLU A 88 -3.65 17.63 -4.90
N SER A 89 -3.95 17.45 -3.61
CA SER A 89 -3.65 18.42 -2.55
C SER A 89 -2.25 18.24 -1.95
N GLY A 90 -1.47 17.26 -2.42
CA GLY A 90 -0.16 16.88 -1.86
C GLY A 90 -0.20 16.44 -0.40
N ILE A 91 -1.31 15.86 0.05
CA ILE A 91 -1.44 15.18 1.33
C ILE A 91 -0.89 13.76 1.19
N ASN A 92 -0.04 13.33 2.13
CA ASN A 92 0.55 12.00 2.04
C ASN A 92 -0.51 10.92 2.28
N VAL A 93 -0.72 10.07 1.27
CA VAL A 93 -1.64 8.94 1.33
C VAL A 93 -0.96 7.71 0.71
N CYS A 94 -1.12 6.55 1.36
CA CYS A 94 -0.56 5.29 0.88
C CYS A 94 -1.57 4.15 1.01
N PHE A 95 -1.22 3.00 0.43
CA PHE A 95 -2.05 1.79 0.47
C PHE A 95 -1.50 0.71 1.39
N GLY A 96 -2.41 0.10 2.16
CA GLY A 96 -2.17 -1.12 2.93
C GLY A 96 -3.04 -2.28 2.44
N HIS A 97 -2.59 -3.50 2.72
CA HIS A 97 -3.40 -4.70 2.46
C HIS A 97 -4.50 -4.88 3.53
N ASP A 98 -4.29 -4.34 4.74
CA ASP A 98 -5.07 -4.58 5.97
C ASP A 98 -4.93 -6.01 6.46
N ASP A 99 -5.65 -6.92 5.82
CA ASP A 99 -5.93 -8.27 6.29
C ASP A 99 -5.54 -9.29 5.20
N VAL A 100 -4.92 -10.40 5.60
CA VAL A 100 -4.51 -11.49 4.69
C VAL A 100 -4.98 -12.80 5.28
N PHE A 101 -5.94 -13.44 4.62
CA PHE A 101 -6.51 -14.73 5.04
C PHE A 101 -6.94 -14.76 6.51
N ASP A 102 -7.87 -13.87 6.86
CA ASP A 102 -8.40 -13.74 8.22
C ASP A 102 -9.93 -13.56 8.22
N PRO A 103 -10.60 -13.38 9.38
CA PRO A 103 -12.05 -13.24 9.46
C PRO A 103 -12.65 -12.06 8.68
N TRP A 104 -11.87 -11.02 8.39
CA TRP A 104 -12.33 -9.82 7.68
C TRP A 104 -12.00 -9.85 6.19
N TYR A 105 -10.97 -10.60 5.79
CA TYR A 105 -10.63 -10.79 4.38
C TYR A 105 -10.13 -12.21 4.07
N PRO A 106 -10.94 -13.04 3.38
CA PRO A 106 -10.61 -14.45 3.13
C PRO A 106 -9.63 -14.68 1.99
N LEU A 107 -9.14 -13.63 1.32
CA LEU A 107 -8.21 -13.71 0.18
C LEU A 107 -6.84 -13.11 0.56
N GLY A 108 -5.97 -12.99 -0.43
CA GLY A 108 -4.73 -12.23 -0.34
C GLY A 108 -3.48 -13.11 -0.33
N THR A 109 -2.45 -12.60 -1.01
CA THR A 109 -1.09 -13.17 -1.03
C THR A 109 -0.05 -12.17 -0.55
N ALA A 110 -0.50 -11.14 0.19
CA ALA A 110 0.30 -9.99 0.60
C ALA A 110 0.99 -9.26 -0.58
N ASN A 111 0.36 -9.23 -1.76
CA ASN A 111 0.91 -8.59 -2.96
C ASN A 111 0.50 -7.12 -3.07
N MET A 112 1.47 -6.21 -2.94
CA MET A 112 1.21 -4.77 -3.00
C MET A 112 0.81 -4.25 -4.39
N LEU A 113 1.23 -4.89 -5.50
CA LEU A 113 0.74 -4.52 -6.83
C LEU A 113 -0.74 -4.86 -7.01
N GLN A 114 -1.24 -5.89 -6.32
CA GLN A 114 -2.66 -6.25 -6.32
C GLN A 114 -3.48 -5.25 -5.49
N VAL A 115 -2.95 -4.83 -4.34
CA VAL A 115 -3.55 -3.75 -3.52
C VAL A 115 -3.63 -2.46 -4.33
N LEU A 116 -2.52 -2.08 -4.98
CA LEU A 116 -2.44 -0.90 -5.83
C LEU A 116 -3.45 -0.98 -6.98
N HIS A 117 -3.52 -2.12 -7.67
CA HIS A 117 -4.47 -2.35 -8.75
C HIS A 117 -5.91 -2.06 -8.32
N MET A 118 -6.36 -2.64 -7.21
CA MET A 118 -7.70 -2.38 -6.69
C MET A 118 -7.90 -0.91 -6.32
N GLY A 119 -6.91 -0.30 -5.67
CA GLY A 119 -6.94 1.11 -5.29
C GLY A 119 -7.12 2.04 -6.48
N LEU A 120 -6.33 1.86 -7.54
CA LEU A 120 -6.40 2.68 -8.75
C LEU A 120 -7.79 2.59 -9.42
N HIS A 121 -8.34 1.39 -9.54
CA HIS A 121 -9.67 1.17 -10.12
C HIS A 121 -10.77 1.86 -9.31
N VAL A 122 -10.83 1.58 -8.00
CA VAL A 122 -11.92 2.08 -7.15
C VAL A 122 -11.81 3.61 -6.93
N CYS A 123 -10.59 4.15 -6.88
CA CYS A 123 -10.35 5.60 -6.78
C CYS A 123 -10.38 6.32 -8.14
N GLN A 124 -10.56 5.59 -9.25
CA GLN A 124 -10.51 6.12 -10.62
C GLN A 124 -9.24 6.90 -10.94
N LEU A 125 -8.09 6.41 -10.48
CA LEU A 125 -6.76 6.90 -10.82
C LEU A 125 -6.26 6.17 -12.07
N MET A 126 -6.97 6.36 -13.19
CA MET A 126 -6.83 5.58 -14.42
C MET A 126 -6.15 6.33 -15.57
N GLY A 127 -5.75 7.59 -15.37
CA GLY A 127 -4.88 8.28 -16.33
C GLY A 127 -3.51 7.60 -16.38
N TYR A 128 -2.86 7.59 -17.54
CA TYR A 128 -1.56 6.92 -17.72
C TYR A 128 -0.53 7.33 -16.65
N GLY A 129 -0.37 8.65 -16.42
CA GLY A 129 0.52 9.16 -15.37
C GLY A 129 0.10 8.74 -13.96
N GLN A 130 -1.21 8.74 -13.67
CA GLN A 130 -1.72 8.31 -12.36
C GLN A 130 -1.44 6.83 -12.07
N ILE A 131 -1.56 5.97 -13.08
CA ILE A 131 -1.22 4.55 -12.96
C ILE A 131 0.29 4.38 -12.79
N ASN A 132 1.09 5.06 -13.62
CA ASN A 132 2.53 4.97 -13.57
C ASN A 132 3.10 5.44 -12.21
N ASP A 133 2.60 6.55 -11.70
CA ASP A 133 2.99 7.12 -10.41
C ASP A 133 2.38 6.35 -9.23
N GLY A 134 1.46 5.42 -9.50
CA GLY A 134 0.81 4.59 -8.49
C GLY A 134 1.77 3.81 -7.61
N LEU A 135 2.98 3.50 -8.09
CA LEU A 135 4.01 2.85 -7.26
C LEU A 135 4.34 3.66 -5.99
N ASN A 136 4.26 4.99 -6.03
CA ASN A 136 4.50 5.85 -4.86
C ASN A 136 3.56 5.54 -3.69
N LEU A 137 2.31 5.12 -3.98
CA LEU A 137 1.31 4.75 -2.99
C LEU A 137 1.68 3.49 -2.19
N ILE A 138 2.60 2.67 -2.70
CA ILE A 138 3.08 1.44 -2.04
C ILE A 138 4.58 1.45 -1.73
N THR A 139 5.28 2.54 -2.05
CA THR A 139 6.71 2.73 -1.75
C THR A 139 6.93 3.98 -0.90
N HIS A 140 7.20 5.13 -1.52
CA HIS A 140 7.64 6.36 -0.85
C HIS A 140 6.60 6.92 0.11
N HIS A 141 5.31 6.92 -0.25
CA HIS A 141 4.27 7.43 0.64
C HIS A 141 4.13 6.54 1.88
N SER A 142 4.26 5.22 1.71
CA SER A 142 4.25 4.25 2.82
C SER A 142 5.48 4.40 3.72
N ALA A 143 6.66 4.61 3.14
CA ALA A 143 7.89 4.85 3.89
C ALA A 143 7.80 6.12 4.75
N ARG A 144 7.20 7.19 4.18
CA ARG A 144 6.89 8.42 4.93
C ARG A 144 5.89 8.17 6.06
N THR A 145 4.83 7.39 5.80
CA THR A 145 3.84 7.02 6.83
C THR A 145 4.49 6.30 8.01
N LEU A 146 5.47 5.44 7.75
CA LEU A 146 6.23 4.70 8.75
C LEU A 146 7.38 5.50 9.37
N ASN A 147 7.60 6.75 8.93
CA ASN A 147 8.71 7.61 9.33
C ASN A 147 10.08 6.93 9.19
N LEU A 148 10.29 6.21 8.08
CA LEU A 148 11.56 5.55 7.82
C LEU A 148 12.65 6.59 7.53
N GLN A 149 13.79 6.46 8.21
CA GLN A 149 14.93 7.38 8.05
C GLN A 149 15.91 6.91 6.96
N ASP A 150 15.92 5.61 6.66
CA ASP A 150 16.79 4.96 5.68
C ASP A 150 15.93 4.21 4.65
N TYR A 151 15.46 4.95 3.64
CA TYR A 151 14.62 4.43 2.56
C TYR A 151 14.80 5.23 1.27
N GLY A 152 14.87 4.53 0.14
CA GLY A 152 15.00 5.10 -1.20
C GLY A 152 16.38 4.86 -1.81
N ILE A 153 16.46 4.99 -3.14
CA ILE A 153 17.68 4.79 -3.90
C ILE A 153 18.47 6.09 -3.92
N ALA A 154 19.31 6.28 -2.92
CA ALA A 154 20.17 7.46 -2.76
C ALA A 154 21.50 7.06 -2.13
N ALA A 155 22.57 7.80 -2.44
CA ALA A 155 23.86 7.59 -1.81
C ALA A 155 23.76 7.81 -0.29
N GLY A 156 24.39 6.92 0.48
CA GLY A 156 24.35 6.93 1.95
C GLY A 156 23.27 6.04 2.57
N ASN A 157 22.21 5.69 1.83
CA ASN A 157 21.22 4.73 2.30
C ASN A 157 21.75 3.29 2.27
N SER A 158 21.15 2.42 3.09
CA SER A 158 21.37 0.98 2.98
C SER A 158 20.99 0.49 1.58
N ALA A 159 21.73 -0.48 1.05
CA ALA A 159 21.45 -1.13 -0.24
C ALA A 159 20.24 -2.09 -0.12
N ASN A 160 19.05 -1.49 0.06
CA ASN A 160 17.75 -2.14 0.17
C ASN A 160 16.91 -1.75 -1.05
N LEU A 161 16.71 -2.69 -1.97
CA LEU A 161 16.00 -2.44 -3.23
C LEU A 161 15.34 -3.69 -3.76
N ILE A 162 14.40 -3.50 -4.68
CA ILE A 162 13.77 -4.59 -5.42
C ILE A 162 13.90 -4.31 -6.92
N ILE A 163 13.94 -5.38 -7.71
CA ILE A 163 13.94 -5.33 -9.16
C ILE A 163 12.64 -5.96 -9.66
N LEU A 164 11.87 -5.20 -10.46
CA LEU A 164 10.68 -5.68 -11.14
C LEU A 164 11.01 -5.91 -12.63
N PRO A 165 10.58 -7.02 -13.25
CA PRO A 165 10.82 -7.28 -14.66
C PRO A 165 9.80 -6.51 -15.54
N ALA A 166 9.82 -5.18 -15.43
CA ALA A 166 8.93 -4.26 -16.10
C ALA A 166 9.66 -2.94 -16.42
N GLU A 167 9.16 -2.22 -17.41
CA GLU A 167 9.82 -1.00 -17.92
C GLU A 167 9.51 0.24 -17.09
N ASN A 168 8.34 0.28 -16.47
CA ASN A 168 7.85 1.40 -15.68
C ASN A 168 6.72 0.94 -14.74
N GLY A 169 6.19 1.86 -13.93
CA GLY A 169 5.12 1.56 -12.99
C GLY A 169 3.83 1.12 -13.66
N PHE A 170 3.52 1.68 -14.83
CA PHE A 170 2.36 1.29 -15.62
C PHE A 170 2.44 -0.19 -16.05
N ASP A 171 3.57 -0.59 -16.64
CA ASP A 171 3.78 -1.97 -17.10
C ASP A 171 3.85 -2.97 -15.94
N ALA A 172 4.51 -2.59 -14.84
CA ALA A 172 4.59 -3.40 -13.63
C ALA A 172 3.19 -3.70 -13.05
N LEU A 173 2.34 -2.67 -12.99
CA LEU A 173 0.96 -2.79 -12.52
C LEU A 173 0.12 -3.62 -13.49
N ARG A 174 0.13 -3.28 -14.79
CA ARG A 174 -0.70 -3.91 -15.81
C ARG A 174 -0.50 -5.42 -15.88
N ARG A 175 0.76 -5.89 -15.86
CA ARG A 175 1.08 -7.32 -15.93
C ARG A 175 1.14 -8.03 -14.59
N GLN A 176 0.97 -7.31 -13.48
CA GLN A 176 1.11 -7.86 -12.11
C GLN A 176 2.43 -8.63 -11.93
N VAL A 177 3.54 -8.00 -12.32
CA VAL A 177 4.84 -8.67 -12.36
C VAL A 177 5.31 -9.11 -10.96
N PRO A 178 6.02 -10.25 -10.84
CA PRO A 178 6.63 -10.64 -9.58
C PRO A 178 7.86 -9.78 -9.28
N VAL A 179 8.30 -9.77 -8.01
CA VAL A 179 9.62 -9.25 -7.66
C VAL A 179 10.69 -10.20 -8.18
N ARG A 180 11.49 -9.77 -9.16
CA ARG A 180 12.55 -10.60 -9.76
C ARG A 180 13.67 -10.86 -8.77
N TYR A 181 14.09 -9.81 -8.06
CA TYR A 181 15.08 -9.85 -7.00
C TYR A 181 14.70 -8.88 -5.87
N SER A 182 14.89 -9.32 -4.63
CA SER A 182 14.86 -8.47 -3.45
C SER A 182 16.25 -8.46 -2.83
N VAL A 183 16.81 -7.28 -2.64
CA VAL A 183 18.15 -7.05 -2.09
C VAL A 183 18.01 -6.29 -0.78
N ARG A 184 18.68 -6.77 0.27
CA ARG A 184 18.73 -6.11 1.58
C ARG A 184 20.16 -6.10 2.10
N GLY A 185 20.66 -4.92 2.47
CA GLY A 185 22.06 -4.74 2.88
C GLY A 185 23.06 -5.21 1.83
N GLY A 186 22.73 -5.03 0.54
CA GLY A 186 23.58 -5.45 -0.58
C GLY A 186 23.58 -6.95 -0.88
N LYS A 187 22.72 -7.74 -0.22
CA LYS A 187 22.61 -9.19 -0.44
C LYS A 187 21.23 -9.55 -0.98
N VAL A 188 21.18 -10.43 -1.98
CA VAL A 188 19.90 -10.98 -2.48
C VAL A 188 19.29 -11.86 -1.39
N ILE A 189 18.05 -11.56 -1.00
CA ILE A 189 17.29 -12.29 0.02
C ILE A 189 16.08 -13.03 -0.54
N ALA A 190 15.62 -12.66 -1.75
CA ALA A 190 14.56 -13.37 -2.46
C ALA A 190 14.72 -13.21 -3.96
N SER A 191 14.25 -14.18 -4.72
CA SER A 191 14.19 -14.14 -6.17
C SER A 191 13.02 -14.96 -6.69
N THR A 192 12.39 -14.49 -7.77
CA THR A 192 11.36 -15.24 -8.48
C THR A 192 11.79 -15.45 -9.92
N GLN A 193 11.79 -16.70 -10.38
CA GLN A 193 11.88 -17.01 -11.81
C GLN A 193 10.49 -16.74 -12.42
N PRO A 194 10.36 -15.82 -13.39
CA PRO A 194 9.08 -15.57 -14.04
C PRO A 194 8.52 -16.82 -14.73
N ALA A 195 7.20 -16.92 -14.79
CA ALA A 195 6.54 -17.97 -15.55
C ALA A 195 6.89 -17.85 -17.04
N GLN A 196 6.94 -19.00 -17.72
CA GLN A 196 7.07 -19.08 -19.16
C GLN A 196 5.75 -19.59 -19.72
N THR A 197 5.11 -18.80 -20.56
CA THR A 197 3.86 -19.15 -21.22
C THR A 197 4.14 -19.41 -22.69
N THR A 198 3.73 -20.58 -23.17
CA THR A 198 3.86 -20.98 -24.58
C THR A 198 2.48 -21.32 -25.13
N VAL A 199 2.14 -20.77 -26.28
CA VAL A 199 0.98 -21.19 -27.08
C VAL A 199 1.45 -22.09 -28.20
N TYR A 200 0.70 -23.17 -28.47
CA TYR A 200 1.02 -24.15 -29.51
C TYR A 200 0.11 -23.90 -30.72
N LEU A 201 0.58 -23.07 -31.65
CA LEU A 201 -0.08 -22.79 -32.94
C LEU A 201 0.59 -23.67 -34.03
N GLU A 202 0.72 -23.17 -35.27
CA GLU A 202 1.53 -23.85 -36.29
C GLU A 202 3.00 -24.00 -35.87
N GLN A 203 3.50 -23.01 -35.13
CA GLN A 203 4.78 -23.04 -34.43
C GLN A 203 4.56 -22.64 -32.96
N PRO A 204 5.33 -23.19 -32.01
CA PRO A 204 5.28 -22.73 -30.63
C PRO A 204 5.71 -21.26 -30.52
N GLU A 205 4.92 -20.46 -29.81
CA GLU A 205 5.19 -19.04 -29.58
C GLU A 205 5.20 -18.72 -28.08
N ALA A 206 6.20 -17.96 -27.63
CA ALA A 206 6.31 -17.50 -26.26
C ALA A 206 5.50 -16.22 -26.05
N ILE A 207 4.67 -16.19 -25.00
CA ILE A 207 3.82 -15.05 -24.66
C ILE A 207 4.31 -14.39 -23.38
N ASP A 208 4.67 -13.11 -23.47
CA ASP A 208 5.12 -12.29 -22.33
C ASP A 208 4.11 -11.19 -21.92
N TYR A 209 3.00 -11.11 -22.66
CA TYR A 209 1.92 -10.13 -22.50
C TYR A 209 2.36 -8.67 -22.66
N LYS A 210 3.47 -8.41 -23.37
CA LYS A 210 3.85 -7.08 -23.85
C LYS A 210 3.19 -6.80 -25.21
N ARG A 211 3.23 -5.54 -25.63
CA ARG A 211 2.80 -5.09 -26.96
C ARG A 211 3.98 -4.44 -27.64
#